data_AF-A0A9Q1H7B7-F1
#
_entry.id   AF-A0A9Q1H7B7-F1
#
_cell.length_a   1.000
_cell.length_b   1.000
_cell.length_c   1.000
_cell.angle_alpha   90.00
_cell.angle_beta   90.00
_cell.angle_gamma   90.00
#
_symmetry.space_group_name_H-M   'P 1'
#
loop_
_entity.id
_entity.type
_entity.pdbx_description
1 polymer ?
#
loop_
_entity_poly.entity_id
_entity_poly.type
_entity_poly.pdbx_seq_one_letter_code
_entity_poly.pdbx_strand_id
1 'polypeptide(L)'
;MVDVDMPSYINCRLQQIKGSSMHEPFGNVSILAVVDFYQLPPIRRKPLFDIDPGTLVNLWSIFYKWQLDEYMGQKEDEQFANLLNRVKKN
;
A
#
# COMPACT_ATOMS: atom_id res chain seq x y z
N MET A 1 0.79 -8.42 4.40
CA MET A 1 0.77 -8.08 2.96
C MET A 1 -0.62 -7.66 2.56
N VAL A 2 -0.71 -6.55 1.85
CA VAL A 2 -1.98 -5.97 1.41
C VAL A 2 -2.20 -6.34 -0.05
N ASP A 3 -3.39 -6.81 -0.40
CA ASP A 3 -3.77 -7.08 -1.79
C ASP A 3 -4.45 -5.86 -2.44
N VAL A 4 -4.60 -5.92 -3.76
CA VAL A 4 -5.19 -4.83 -4.57
C VAL A 4 -6.64 -4.49 -4.18
N ASP A 5 -7.42 -5.46 -3.70
CA ASP A 5 -8.85 -5.32 -3.41
C ASP A 5 -9.12 -4.77 -2.01
N MET A 6 -8.12 -4.85 -1.12
CA MET A 6 -8.26 -4.55 0.30
C MET A 6 -8.77 -3.13 0.61
N PRO A 7 -8.36 -2.04 -0.07
CA PRO A 7 -8.94 -0.73 0.19
C PRO A 7 -10.41 -0.63 -0.19
N SER A 8 -10.83 -1.30 -1.27
CA SER A 8 -12.24 -1.34 -1.67
C SER A 8 -13.09 -2.00 -0.59
N TYR A 9 -12.61 -3.11 -0.04
CA TYR A 9 -13.25 -3.74 1.10
C TYR A 9 -13.33 -2.81 2.32
N ILE A 10 -12.20 -2.19 2.72
CA ILE A 10 -12.17 -1.25 3.85
C ILE A 10 -13.11 -0.07 3.63
N ASN A 11 -13.09 0.52 2.43
CA ASN A 11 -13.97 1.64 2.06
C ASN A 11 -15.44 1.28 2.26
N CYS A 12 -15.89 0.16 1.69
CA CYS A 12 -17.28 -0.28 1.82
C CYS A 12 -17.66 -0.54 3.29
N ARG A 13 -16.77 -1.15 4.08
CA ARG A 13 -17.04 -1.41 5.50
C ARG A 13 -17.13 -0.13 6.32
N LEU A 14 -16.25 0.84 6.07
CA LEU A 14 -16.29 2.13 6.75
C LEU A 14 -17.54 2.92 6.37
N GLN A 15 -17.90 2.98 5.09
CA GLN A 15 -19.13 3.63 4.64
C GLN A 15 -20.37 3.00 5.28
N GLN A 16 -20.44 1.67 5.34
CA GLN A 16 -21.54 0.95 6.00
C GLN A 16 -21.64 1.27 7.50
N ILE A 17 -20.52 1.25 8.23
CA ILE A 17 -20.50 1.50 9.68
C ILE A 17 -20.83 2.97 9.98
N LYS A 18 -20.37 3.90 9.14
CA LYS A 18 -20.55 5.34 9.32
C LYS A 18 -21.90 5.85 8.82
N GLY A 19 -22.66 5.04 8.08
CA GLY A 19 -23.85 5.50 7.36
C GLY A 19 -23.53 6.55 6.30
N SER A 20 -22.32 6.51 5.74
CA SER A 20 -21.81 7.49 4.78
C SER A 20 -22.23 7.15 3.35
N SER A 21 -22.32 8.18 2.51
CA SER A 21 -22.66 8.01 1.09
C SER A 21 -21.50 7.41 0.29
N MET A 22 -21.77 6.90 -0.91
CA MET A 22 -20.73 6.40 -1.82
C MET A 22 -19.71 7.48 -2.22
N HIS A 23 -20.06 8.76 -2.13
CA HIS A 23 -19.19 9.88 -2.48
C HIS A 23 -18.23 10.29 -1.36
N GLU A 24 -18.30 9.63 -0.19
CA GLU A 24 -17.42 9.87 0.95
C GLU A 24 -16.42 8.72 1.07
N PRO A 25 -15.22 8.84 0.47
CA PRO A 25 -14.21 7.78 0.54
C PRO A 25 -13.91 7.45 2.00
N PHE A 26 -13.86 6.15 2.29
CA PHE A 26 -13.60 5.60 3.61
C PHE A 26 -14.52 6.14 4.72
N GLY A 27 -15.73 6.64 4.37
CA GLY A 27 -16.66 7.22 5.33
C GLY A 27 -16.08 8.44 6.08
N ASN A 28 -15.32 9.28 5.36
CA ASN A 28 -14.60 10.45 5.89
C ASN A 28 -13.58 10.12 6.98
N VAL A 29 -13.06 8.90 7.01
CA VAL A 29 -11.92 8.53 7.87
C VAL A 29 -10.63 8.89 7.14
N SER A 30 -9.73 9.59 7.83
CA SER A 30 -8.38 9.85 7.32
C SER A 30 -7.57 8.55 7.32
N ILE A 31 -7.05 8.17 6.15
CA ILE A 31 -6.29 6.93 5.97
C ILE A 31 -4.83 7.25 5.69
N LEU A 32 -3.93 6.73 6.53
CA LEU A 32 -2.50 6.67 6.28
C LEU A 32 -2.11 5.22 5.99
N ALA A 33 -1.76 4.92 4.75
CA ALA A 33 -1.27 3.61 4.34
C ALA A 33 0.27 3.62 4.29
N VAL A 34 0.90 2.68 4.99
CA VAL A 34 2.35 2.48 4.98
C VAL A 34 2.62 1.07 4.48
N VAL A 35 3.45 0.95 3.43
CA VAL A 35 3.73 -0.33 2.78
C VAL A 35 5.17 -0.38 2.30
N ASP A 36 5.77 -1.57 2.32
CA ASP A 36 7.02 -1.87 1.63
C ASP A 36 6.72 -2.89 0.52
N PHE A 37 6.93 -2.48 -0.73
CA PHE A 37 6.64 -3.29 -1.92
C PHE A 37 7.62 -4.46 -2.10
N TYR A 38 8.76 -4.47 -1.40
CA TYR A 38 9.75 -5.54 -1.44
C TYR A 38 9.51 -6.64 -0.39
N GLN A 39 8.39 -6.58 0.34
CA GLN A 39 7.98 -7.68 1.21
C GLN A 39 7.48 -8.88 0.39
N LEU A 40 7.47 -10.07 0.99
CA LEU A 40 6.87 -11.28 0.40
C LEU A 40 5.45 -10.99 -0.07
N PRO A 41 4.97 -11.42 -1.27
CA PRO A 41 3.62 -11.18 -1.78
C PRO A 41 2.51 -11.73 -0.86
N PRO A 42 1.27 -11.21 -0.96
CA PRO A 42 0.17 -11.77 -0.20
C PRO A 42 -0.12 -13.21 -0.64
N ILE A 43 -0.49 -14.06 0.32
CA ILE A 43 -0.73 -15.48 0.06
C ILE A 43 -1.95 -15.64 -0.86
N ARG A 44 -1.75 -16.26 -2.03
CA ARG A 44 -2.81 -16.55 -3.02
C ARG A 44 -3.59 -15.31 -3.50
N ARG A 45 -2.97 -14.13 -3.46
CA ARG A 45 -3.56 -12.87 -3.94
C ARG A 45 -2.55 -12.10 -4.77
N LYS A 46 -3.05 -11.15 -5.56
CA LYS A 46 -2.19 -10.28 -6.37
C LYS A 46 -1.56 -9.19 -5.49
N PRO A 47 -0.24 -8.94 -5.64
CA PRO A 47 0.42 -7.84 -4.95
C PRO A 47 -0.02 -6.48 -5.51
N LEU A 48 0.18 -5.41 -4.75
CA LEU A 48 -0.23 -4.05 -5.10
C LEU A 48 0.41 -3.48 -6.37
N PHE A 49 1.56 -4.00 -6.79
CA PHE A 49 2.24 -3.56 -8.01
C PHE A 49 1.77 -4.31 -9.27
N ASP A 50 0.91 -5.32 -9.12
CA ASP A 50 0.35 -6.13 -10.21
C ASP A 50 -1.12 -5.78 -10.46
N ILE A 51 -1.37 -4.50 -10.76
CA ILE A 51 -2.71 -3.98 -11.03
C ILE A 51 -3.01 -4.13 -12.52
N ASP A 52 -4.03 -4.92 -12.84
CA ASP A 52 -4.53 -5.07 -14.20
C ASP A 52 -5.15 -3.73 -14.67
N PRO A 53 -4.75 -3.19 -15.84
CA PRO A 53 -5.36 -2.00 -16.44
C PRO A 53 -6.90 -2.08 -16.55
N GLY A 54 -7.48 -3.28 -16.61
CA GLY A 54 -8.93 -3.51 -16.64
C GLY A 54 -9.65 -3.41 -15.28
N THR A 55 -8.94 -3.13 -14.19
CA THR A 55 -9.54 -3.05 -12.85
C THR A 55 -10.40 -1.78 -12.72
N LEU A 56 -11.71 -1.94 -12.80
CA LEU A 56 -12.71 -0.85 -12.81
C LEU A 56 -12.64 0.11 -11.60
N VAL A 57 -12.16 -0.35 -10.44
CA VAL A 57 -12.06 0.47 -9.22
C VAL A 57 -10.72 0.22 -8.53
N ASN A 58 -9.77 1.13 -8.75
CA ASN A 58 -8.51 1.13 -8.02
C ASN A 58 -8.50 2.26 -6.98
N LEU A 59 -9.01 2.00 -5.78
CA LEU A 59 -8.99 3.00 -4.70
C LEU A 59 -7.58 3.39 -4.24
N TRP A 60 -6.53 2.67 -4.63
CA TRP A 60 -5.15 3.12 -4.38
C TRP A 60 -4.80 4.40 -5.15
N SER A 61 -5.52 4.74 -6.23
CA SER A 61 -5.24 5.93 -7.03
C SER A 61 -5.60 7.24 -6.33
N ILE A 62 -6.44 7.22 -5.28
CA ILE A 62 -6.87 8.43 -4.57
C ILE A 62 -5.88 8.83 -3.45
N PHE A 63 -4.91 7.96 -3.14
CA PHE A 63 -3.88 8.26 -2.16
C PHE A 63 -2.80 9.17 -2.75
N TYR A 64 -2.39 10.14 -1.95
CA TYR A 64 -1.14 10.84 -2.22
C TYR A 64 0.03 9.92 -1.84
N LYS A 65 0.96 9.70 -2.77
CA LYS A 65 2.05 8.74 -2.62
C LYS A 65 3.33 9.46 -2.23
N TRP A 66 4.02 8.91 -1.23
CA TRP A 66 5.38 9.30 -0.85
C TRP A 66 6.24 8.05 -0.69
N GLN A 67 7.52 8.20 -1.03
CA GLN A 67 8.54 7.19 -0.78
C GLN A 67 9.49 7.71 0.30
N LEU A 68 9.84 6.84 1.24
CA LEU A 68 10.88 7.10 2.22
C LEU A 68 12.17 6.45 1.73
N ASP A 69 13.20 7.27 1.50
CA ASP A 69 14.48 6.80 0.95
C ASP A 69 15.56 6.57 2.02
N GLU A 70 15.38 7.13 3.22
CA GLU A 70 16.35 6.97 4.31
C GLU A 70 16.11 5.67 5.09
N TYR A 71 17.10 4.76 5.05
CA TYR A 71 17.08 3.54 5.84
C TYR A 71 17.65 3.78 7.24
N MET A 72 16.79 3.72 8.25
CA MET A 72 17.15 3.97 9.65
C MET A 72 17.72 2.74 10.38
N GLY A 73 17.56 1.53 9.83
CA GLY A 73 17.78 0.27 10.57
C GLY A 73 19.23 -0.20 10.73
N GLN A 74 20.16 0.25 9.86
CA GLN A 74 21.59 -0.13 9.90
C GLN A 74 22.47 1.11 9.73
N LYS A 75 22.20 2.17 10.49
CA LYS A 75 23.01 3.39 10.43
C LYS A 75 24.48 3.17 10.80
N GLU A 76 24.75 2.14 11.61
CA GLU A 76 26.11 1.78 12.04
C GLU A 76 26.86 0.93 11.00
N ASP A 77 26.17 0.36 10.01
CA ASP A 77 26.77 -0.45 8.93
C ASP A 77 26.21 -0.02 7.56
N GLU A 78 26.72 1.11 7.08
CA GLU A 78 26.33 1.69 5.80
C GLU A 78 26.66 0.77 4.61
N GLN A 79 27.74 -0.02 4.71
CA GLN A 79 28.14 -0.93 3.64
C GLN A 79 27.11 -2.05 3.45
N PHE A 80 26.65 -2.64 4.55
CA PHE A 80 25.61 -3.67 4.51
C PHE A 80 24.26 -3.10 4.06
N ALA A 81 23.87 -1.91 4.54
CA ALA A 81 22.65 -1.24 4.11
C ALA A 81 22.65 -1.00 2.58
N ASN A 82 23.78 -0.53 2.05
CA ASN A 82 23.94 -0.32 0.62
C ASN A 82 23.89 -1.62 -0.18
N LEU A 83 24.45 -2.71 0.36
CA LEU A 83 24.36 -4.03 -0.28
C LEU A 83 22.90 -4.53 -0.34
N LEU A 84 22.14 -4.42 0.75
CA LEU A 84 20.73 -4.80 0.78
C LEU A 84 19.88 -3.97 -0.18
N ASN A 85 20.13 -2.66 -0.26
CA ASN A 85 19.44 -1.78 -1.19
C ASN A 85 19.72 -2.13 -2.66
N ARG A 86 20.90 -2.66 -2.99
CA ARG A 86 21.20 -3.18 -4.34
C ARG A 86 20.42 -4.44 -4.63
N VAL A 87 20.31 -5.37 -3.68
CA VAL A 87 19.52 -6.61 -3.83
C VAL A 87 18.04 -6.29 -4.05
N LYS A 88 17.51 -5.27 -3.37
CA LYS A 88 16.11 -4.83 -3.57
C LYS A 88 15.84 -4.24 -4.96
N LYS A 89 16.81 -3.54 -5.56
CA LYS A 89 16.61 -2.81 -6.84
C LYS A 89 16.79 -3.68 -8.08
N ASN A 90 17.33 -4.89 -7.95
CA ASN A 90 17.48 -5.86 -9.04
C ASN A 90 16.22 -6.72 -9.17
#